data_AF-A0A0F2NRY9-F1
#
_entry.id   AF-A0A0F2NRY9-F1
#
_cell.length_a   1.000
_cell.length_b   1.000
_cell.length_c   1.000
_cell.angle_alpha   90.00
_cell.angle_beta   90.00
_cell.angle_gamma   90.00
#
_symmetry.space_group_name_H-M   'P 1'
#
loop_
_entity.id
_entity.type
_entity.pdbx_description
1 polymer ?
#
loop_
_entity_poly.entity_id
_entity_poly.type
_entity_poly.pdbx_seq_one_letter_code
_entity_poly.pdbx_strand_id
1 'polypeptide(L)'
;MELSIIKMDVGSLPVLLDKQMRIVRPVFEFLKFQKLREKADNTLRAYGWDMKTFFEFLDRYGYSYDETIGEATAPMVTAAFSTTVPTLLQR
;
A
#
# COMPACT_ATOMS: atom_id res chain seq x y z
N MET A 1 -10.25 -1.41 11.23
CA MET A 1 -9.64 -0.38 10.36
C MET A 1 -10.66 0.05 9.31
N GLU A 2 -10.46 1.16 8.61
CA GLU A 2 -11.42 1.65 7.60
C GLU A 2 -10.78 1.70 6.20
N LEU A 3 -11.49 1.21 5.19
CA LEU A 3 -11.07 1.36 3.79
C LEU A 3 -11.89 2.49 3.17
N SER A 4 -11.22 3.56 2.75
CA SER A 4 -11.84 4.72 2.11
C SER A 4 -11.30 4.88 0.69
N ILE A 5 -12.01 5.60 -0.18
CA ILE A 5 -11.55 5.91 -1.55
C ILE A 5 -11.20 7.38 -1.63
N ILE A 6 -9.96 7.69 -2.04
CA ILE A 6 -9.52 9.06 -2.33
C ILE A 6 -9.47 9.30 -3.83
N LYS A 7 -9.63 10.56 -4.24
CA LYS A 7 -9.35 10.99 -5.62
C LYS A 7 -7.92 11.52 -5.70
N MET A 8 -7.22 11.09 -6.75
CA MET A 8 -5.90 11.56 -7.14
C MET A 8 -5.97 12.04 -8.60
N ASP A 9 -4.93 12.75 -9.05
CA ASP A 9 -4.84 13.19 -10.46
C ASP A 9 -4.91 12.02 -11.46
N VAL A 10 -4.43 10.85 -11.04
CA VAL A 10 -4.42 9.60 -11.83
C VAL A 10 -5.68 8.73 -11.64
N GLY A 11 -6.70 9.24 -10.95
CA GLY A 11 -7.97 8.55 -10.69
C GLY A 11 -8.21 8.23 -9.21
N SER A 12 -9.11 7.28 -8.95
CA SER A 12 -9.47 6.92 -7.57
C SER A 12 -8.55 5.84 -7.01
N LEU A 13 -8.16 5.96 -5.74
CA LEU A 13 -7.31 4.98 -5.05
C LEU A 13 -7.94 4.58 -3.70
N PRO A 14 -8.07 3.28 -3.39
CA PRO A 14 -8.41 2.83 -2.05
C PRO A 14 -7.26 3.11 -1.07
N VAL A 15 -7.60 3.52 0.15
CA VAL A 15 -6.66 3.83 1.24
C VAL A 15 -7.16 3.17 2.51
N LEU A 16 -6.28 2.47 3.21
CA LEU A 16 -6.55 1.89 4.51
C LEU A 16 -6.17 2.89 5.61
N LEU A 17 -7.11 3.18 6.50
CA LEU A 17 -6.96 4.03 7.66
C LEU A 17 -6.91 3.19 8.94
N ASP A 18 -5.95 3.49 9.80
CA ASP A 18 -5.83 2.89 11.13
C ASP A 18 -6.92 3.42 12.09
N LYS A 19 -6.92 2.94 13.34
CA LYS A 19 -7.90 3.34 14.35
C LYS A 19 -7.81 4.83 14.74
N GLN A 20 -6.70 5.48 14.41
CA GLN A 20 -6.47 6.91 14.62
C GLN A 20 -6.72 7.73 13.34
N MET A 21 -7.35 7.13 12.32
CA MET A 21 -7.60 7.74 11.01
C MET A 21 -6.33 8.16 10.26
N ARG A 22 -5.19 7.52 10.55
CA ARG A 22 -3.93 7.72 9.83
C ARG A 22 -3.81 6.68 8.72
N ILE A 23 -3.18 7.08 7.63
CA ILE A 23 -2.92 6.19 6.49
C ILE A 23 -1.96 5.08 6.91
N VAL A 24 -2.36 3.82 6.69
CA VAL A 24 -1.46 2.65 6.79
C VAL A 24 -0.50 2.70 5.59
N ARG A 25 0.69 3.25 5.82
CA ARG A 25 1.68 3.58 4.77
C ARG A 25 2.03 2.40 3.84
N PRO A 26 2.32 1.18 4.33
CA PRO A 26 2.67 0.06 3.45
C PRO A 26 1.55 -0.28 2.45
N VAL A 27 0.29 -0.19 2.90
CA VAL A 27 -0.89 -0.45 2.04
C VAL A 27 -1.04 0.64 1.00
N PHE A 28 -0.87 1.91 1.39
CA PHE A 28 -0.94 3.03 0.46
C PHE A 28 0.14 2.95 -0.61
N GLU A 29 1.40 2.69 -0.24
CA GLU A 29 2.52 2.58 -1.17
C GLU A 29 2.33 1.42 -2.16
N PHE A 30 1.86 0.27 -1.68
CA PHE A 30 1.50 -0.86 -2.52
C PHE A 30 0.38 -0.52 -3.52
N LEU A 31 -0.75 0.03 -3.06
CA LEU A 31 -1.88 0.33 -3.95
C LEU A 31 -1.56 1.46 -4.94
N LYS A 32 -0.77 2.47 -4.52
CA LYS A 32 -0.25 3.51 -5.41
C LYS A 32 0.62 2.91 -6.51
N PHE A 33 1.53 2.00 -6.15
CA PHE A 33 2.36 1.29 -7.12
C PHE A 33 1.51 0.49 -8.12
N GLN A 34 0.49 -0.23 -7.66
CA GLN A 34 -0.40 -0.99 -8.53
C GLN A 34 -1.23 -0.08 -9.45
N LYS A 35 -1.63 1.11 -9.00
CA LYS A 35 -2.30 2.12 -9.85
C LYS A 35 -1.39 2.65 -10.95
N LEU A 36 -0.12 2.92 -10.62
CA LEU A 36 0.90 3.32 -11.62
C LEU A 36 1.14 2.25 -12.68
N ARG A 37 0.90 0.98 -12.35
CA ARG A 37 0.92 -0.16 -13.29
C ARG A 37 -0.40 -0.36 -14.03
N GLU A 38 -1.28 0.63 -14.01
CA GLU A 38 -2.56 0.64 -14.71
C GLU A 38 -3.47 -0.55 -14.34
N LYS A 39 -3.37 -1.05 -13.10
CA LYS A 39 -4.34 -2.04 -12.62
C LYS A 39 -5.73 -1.44 -12.59
N ALA A 40 -6.71 -2.26 -12.98
CA ALA A 40 -8.11 -1.87 -13.02
C ALA A 40 -8.62 -1.50 -11.61
N ASP A 41 -9.55 -0.56 -11.55
CA ASP A 41 -10.06 -0.02 -10.28
C ASP A 41 -10.73 -1.10 -9.41
N ASN A 42 -11.39 -2.09 -10.03
CA ASN A 42 -11.96 -3.24 -9.31
C ASN A 42 -10.87 -4.12 -8.68
N THR A 43 -9.74 -4.32 -9.36
CA THR A 43 -8.58 -5.04 -8.83
C THR A 43 -7.97 -4.28 -7.64
N LEU A 44 -7.84 -2.96 -7.74
CA LEU A 44 -7.34 -2.13 -6.63
C LEU A 44 -8.27 -2.21 -5.41
N ARG A 45 -9.59 -2.20 -5.61
CA ARG A 45 -10.56 -2.38 -4.53
C ARG A 45 -10.43 -3.75 -3.87
N ALA A 46 -10.30 -4.82 -4.66
CA ALA A 46 -10.09 -6.18 -4.14
C ALA A 46 -8.81 -6.25 -3.28
N TYR A 47 -7.69 -5.73 -3.79
CA TYR A 47 -6.45 -5.63 -3.04
C TYR A 47 -6.60 -4.81 -1.75
N GLY A 48 -7.34 -3.71 -1.77
CA GLY A 48 -7.65 -2.93 -0.56
C GLY A 48 -8.37 -3.74 0.52
N TRP A 49 -9.34 -4.58 0.12
CA TRP A 49 -10.05 -5.47 1.04
C TRP A 49 -9.17 -6.60 1.58
N ASP A 50 -8.33 -7.20 0.74
CA ASP A 50 -7.36 -8.23 1.16
C ASP A 50 -6.37 -7.64 2.18
N MET A 51 -5.85 -6.44 1.91
CA MET A 51 -4.97 -5.72 2.82
C MET A 51 -5.66 -5.36 4.13
N LYS A 52 -6.91 -4.88 4.08
CA LYS A 52 -7.70 -4.62 5.30
C LYS A 52 -7.79 -5.89 6.17
N THR A 53 -8.12 -7.02 5.55
CA THR A 53 -8.25 -8.32 6.26
C THR A 53 -6.94 -8.71 6.93
N PHE A 54 -5.81 -8.58 6.22
CA PHE A 54 -4.48 -8.88 6.75
C PHE A 54 -4.09 -7.98 7.93
N PHE A 55 -4.27 -6.66 7.79
CA PHE A 55 -3.89 -5.72 8.85
C PHE A 55 -4.84 -5.78 10.06
N GLU A 56 -6.12 -6.11 9.87
CA GLU A 56 -7.04 -6.39 10.99
C GLU A 56 -6.67 -7.68 11.72
N PHE A 57 -6.15 -8.69 11.01
CA PHE A 57 -5.55 -9.86 11.65
C PHE A 57 -4.36 -9.45 12.51
N LEU A 58 -3.38 -8.71 11.97
CA LEU A 58 -2.21 -8.28 12.74
C LEU A 58 -2.60 -7.51 14.01
N ASP A 59 -3.49 -6.52 13.88
CA ASP A 59 -3.99 -5.70 14.99
C ASP A 59 -4.73 -6.54 16.05
N ARG A 60 -5.49 -7.56 15.65
CA ARG A 60 -6.18 -8.46 16.60
C ARG A 60 -5.22 -9.26 17.47
N TYR A 61 -4.07 -9.64 16.93
CA TYR A 61 -3.08 -10.48 17.63
C TYR A 61 -1.92 -9.68 18.22
N GLY A 62 -1.97 -8.34 18.15
CA GLY A 62 -0.93 -7.47 18.70
C GLY A 62 0.38 -7.49 17.91
N TYR A 63 0.34 -7.87 16.62
CA TYR A 63 1.50 -7.83 15.75
C TYR A 63 1.64 -6.44 15.09
N SER A 64 2.86 -5.91 15.08
CA SER A 64 3.21 -4.75 14.26
C SER A 64 3.83 -5.20 12.93
N TYR A 65 3.37 -4.61 11.82
CA TYR A 65 4.00 -4.83 10.51
C TYR A 65 5.50 -4.48 10.55
N ASP A 66 5.85 -3.37 11.21
CA ASP A 66 7.22 -2.88 11.30
C ASP A 66 8.13 -3.80 12.13
N GLU A 67 7.59 -4.50 13.12
CA GLU A 67 8.34 -5.47 13.94
C GLU A 67 8.62 -6.79 13.19
N THR A 68 7.84 -7.11 12.15
CA THR A 68 8.03 -8.34 11.35
C THR A 68 9.10 -8.18 10.25
N ILE A 69 9.52 -6.96 9.96
CA ILE A 69 10.64 -6.66 9.07
C ILE A 69 11.91 -6.67 9.92
N GLY A 70 12.55 -7.83 10.05
CA GLY A 70 13.87 -7.92 10.70
C GLY A 70 14.85 -6.89 10.10
N GLU A 71 15.75 -6.38 10.92
CA GLU A 71 16.69 -5.27 10.59
C GLU A 71 17.44 -5.46 9.26
N ALA A 72 17.63 -6.71 8.82
CA ALA A 72 18.25 -7.08 7.55
C ALA A 72 17.40 -6.79 6.29
N THR A 73 16.07 -6.74 6.36
CA THR A 73 15.19 -6.60 5.17
C THR A 73 14.66 -5.18 4.95
N ALA A 74 14.68 -4.33 5.98
CA ALA A 74 14.30 -2.91 5.91
C ALA A 74 14.98 -2.11 4.76
N PRO A 75 16.29 -2.26 4.49
CA PRO A 75 16.92 -1.55 3.38
C PRO A 75 16.48 -2.05 1.99
N MET A 76 16.17 -3.35 1.83
CA MET A 76 15.66 -3.88 0.55
C MET A 76 14.25 -3.38 0.25
N VAL A 77 13.37 -3.35 1.26
CA VAL A 77 12.00 -2.83 1.14
C VAL A 77 12.05 -1.33 0.81
N THR A 78 12.87 -0.57 1.53
CA THR A 78 13.07 0.87 1.28
C THR A 78 13.59 1.14 -0.14
N ALA A 79 14.57 0.36 -0.61
CA ALA A 79 15.10 0.48 -1.96
C ALA A 79 14.06 0.15 -3.05
N ALA A 80 13.19 -0.85 -2.82
CA ALA A 80 12.15 -1.24 -3.76
C ALA A 80 11.04 -0.18 -3.93
N PHE A 81 10.79 0.64 -2.91
CA PHE A 81 9.82 1.74 -2.96
C PHE A 81 10.44 3.11 -3.32
N SER A 82 11.77 3.23 -3.27
CA SER A 82 12.51 4.46 -3.62
C SER A 82 12.95 4.54 -5.09
N THR A 83 12.88 3.46 -5.87
CA THR A 83 13.20 3.52 -7.30
C THR A 83 12.04 4.14 -8.09
N THR A 84 12.12 5.46 -8.21
CA THR A 84 11.66 6.23 -9.36
C THR A 84 11.79 5.42 -10.65
N VAL A 85 10.68 5.36 -11.39
CA VAL A 85 10.62 5.00 -12.81
C VAL A 85 11.77 5.68 -13.57
N PRO A 86 12.74 4.94 -14.14
CA PRO A 86 13.63 5.48 -15.14
C PRO A 86 13.02 5.18 -16.52
N THR A 87 12.49 6.23 -17.13
CA THR A 87 12.64 6.55 -18.56
C THR A 87 12.81 5.37 -19.52
N LEU A 88 11.73 4.76 -19.97
CA LEU A 88 11.69 3.98 -21.21
C LEU A 88 10.48 4.40 -22.06
N LEU A 89 10.45 5.69 -22.41
CA LEU A 89 9.68 6.25 -23.51
C LEU A 89 10.48 7.45 -24.06
N GLN A 90 11.67 7.16 -24.55
CA GLN A 90 12.34 7.96 -25.57
C GLN A 90 12.98 6.99 -26.56
N ARG A 91 12.21 6.58 -27.56
CA ARG A 91 12.58 6.42 -28.96
C ARG A 91 11.36 6.03 -29.78
#